data_AF-A0A2V8QSG2-F1
#
_entry.id   AF-A0A2V8QSG2-F1
#
_cell.length_a   1.000
_cell.length_b   1.000
_cell.length_c   1.000
_cell.angle_alpha   90.00
_cell.angle_beta   90.00
_cell.angle_gamma   90.00
#
_symmetry.space_group_name_H-M   'P 1'
#
loop_
_entity.id
_entity.type
_entity.pdbx_description
1 polymer ?
#
loop_
_entity_poly.entity_id
_entity_poly.type
_entity_poly.pdbx_seq_one_letter_code
_entity_poly.pdbx_strand_id
1 'polypeptide(L)'
;MRWLDREVVPGRVVGIGRGSRRLVFVTERRGDGLTGVRENGRRVTLALERVGSVYEETHPLAEGARDAAFERVRAGAATPLREPRLRDARAPAEESVALINDLIESLSGQGGERARCERALWGVLEEAETFERMERRIEAVRGEVWEPFERRARVLEHFGYLDFFAERVTESGRWLADLRLDRPLLAGEAIARGLFASLDAPRAAALMAALAADAERDYGELELDDALVGALARFDRIAYDVASVEWRQDLEPAPEINFSAAATAARWAAGIEWAALVRQTRAEEGDLFRMLSRTGESLLQVSNLHDSHPEAARVAALAAAAILREPVRSEAGI
;
A
#
# COMPACT_ATOMS: atom_id res chain seq x y z
N MET A 1 17.31 17.60 -8.91
CA MET A 1 16.66 18.70 -9.68
C MET A 1 17.65 19.70 -10.26
N ARG A 2 18.55 20.33 -9.47
CA ARG A 2 19.49 21.37 -9.97
C ARG A 2 20.34 21.00 -11.21
N TRP A 3 20.66 19.72 -11.41
CA TRP A 3 21.43 19.26 -12.58
C TRP A 3 20.61 19.31 -13.88
N LEU A 4 19.39 18.78 -13.89
CA LEU A 4 18.51 18.84 -15.08
C LEU A 4 18.14 20.28 -15.45
N ASP A 5 18.02 21.17 -14.46
CA ASP A 5 17.78 22.59 -14.72
C ASP A 5 18.89 23.27 -15.51
N ARG A 6 20.14 22.86 -15.28
CA ARG A 6 21.30 23.38 -15.99
C ARG A 6 21.50 22.72 -17.36
N GLU A 7 21.28 21.40 -17.43
CA GLU A 7 21.69 20.62 -18.60
C GLU A 7 20.59 20.46 -19.66
N VAL A 8 19.31 20.63 -19.32
CA VAL A 8 18.19 20.55 -20.28
C VAL A 8 17.94 21.91 -20.90
N VAL A 9 18.66 22.20 -21.98
CA VAL A 9 18.58 23.47 -22.73
C VAL A 9 18.04 23.27 -24.16
N PRO A 10 17.43 24.31 -24.77
CA PRO A 10 17.02 24.27 -26.17
C PRO A 10 18.15 23.85 -27.11
N GLY A 11 17.84 22.97 -28.06
CA GLY A 11 18.80 22.42 -29.02
C GLY A 11 19.40 21.08 -28.61
N ARG A 12 19.21 20.62 -27.37
CA ARG A 12 19.66 19.29 -26.94
C ARG A 12 18.61 18.21 -27.15
N VAL A 13 19.08 16.97 -27.26
CA VAL A 13 18.23 15.78 -27.21
C VAL A 13 18.20 15.23 -25.79
N VAL A 14 17.01 14.82 -25.33
CA VAL A 14 16.81 14.15 -24.03
C VAL A 14 16.07 12.84 -24.20
N GLY A 15 16.44 11.84 -23.40
CA GLY A 15 15.72 10.57 -23.28
C GLY A 15 14.67 10.62 -22.16
N ILE A 16 13.49 10.04 -22.41
CA ILE A 16 12.37 10.05 -21.46
C ILE A 16 12.17 8.67 -20.82
N GLY A 17 12.20 8.62 -19.49
CA GLY A 17 12.05 7.40 -18.69
C GLY A 17 13.33 6.56 -18.58
N ARG A 18 13.22 5.34 -18.02
CA ARG A 18 14.36 4.43 -17.73
C ARG A 18 14.96 3.75 -18.96
N GLY A 19 14.63 4.18 -20.17
CA GLY A 19 15.14 3.60 -21.41
C GLY A 19 15.33 4.67 -22.49
N SER A 20 16.48 4.63 -23.16
CA SER A 20 16.92 5.55 -24.23
C SER A 20 16.11 5.46 -25.53
N ARG A 21 14.94 4.81 -25.51
CA ARG A 21 14.09 4.57 -26.70
C ARG A 21 13.13 5.71 -27.03
N ARG A 22 12.92 6.66 -26.13
CA ARG A 22 11.96 7.76 -26.31
C ARG A 22 12.69 9.09 -26.24
N LEU A 23 13.07 9.61 -27.41
CA LEU A 23 13.82 10.86 -27.53
C LEU A 23 12.90 12.07 -27.72
N VAL A 24 13.33 13.20 -27.19
CA VAL A 24 12.71 14.52 -27.38
C VAL A 24 13.81 15.53 -27.66
N PHE A 25 13.62 16.32 -28.71
CA PHE A 25 14.45 17.46 -29.03
C PHE A 25 13.90 18.69 -28.30
N VAL A 26 14.67 19.27 -27.41
CA VAL A 26 14.23 20.39 -26.56
C VAL A 26 14.17 21.66 -27.40
N THR A 27 13.00 22.30 -27.45
CA THR A 27 12.80 23.56 -28.18
C THR A 27 12.71 24.76 -27.25
N GLU A 28 12.20 24.56 -26.03
CA GLU A 28 11.99 25.63 -25.06
C GLU A 28 12.00 25.06 -23.64
N ARG A 29 12.53 25.83 -22.68
CA ARG A 29 12.50 25.52 -21.24
C ARG A 29 11.59 26.53 -20.53
N ARG A 30 10.62 26.07 -19.74
CA ARG A 30 9.69 26.93 -18.97
C ARG A 30 9.50 26.40 -17.55
N GLY A 31 9.80 27.21 -16.52
CA GLY A 31 9.55 26.84 -15.12
C GLY A 31 10.24 25.54 -14.73
N ASP A 32 9.49 24.49 -14.39
CA ASP A 32 9.97 23.12 -14.11
C ASP A 32 9.69 22.10 -15.24
N GLY A 33 9.28 22.60 -16.41
CA GLY A 33 8.99 21.79 -17.60
C GLY A 33 9.79 22.16 -18.86
N LEU A 34 9.87 21.21 -19.79
CA LEU A 34 10.43 21.42 -21.11
C LEU A 34 9.32 21.29 -22.16
N THR A 35 9.44 22.05 -23.25
CA THR A 35 8.69 21.81 -24.49
C THR A 35 9.66 21.37 -25.55
N GLY A 36 9.31 20.31 -26.26
CA GLY A 36 10.15 19.73 -27.30
C GLY A 36 9.35 19.01 -28.37
N VAL A 37 10.06 18.49 -29.35
CA VAL A 37 9.51 17.74 -30.48
C VAL A 37 9.98 16.31 -30.39
N ARG A 38 9.08 15.35 -30.55
CA ARG A 38 9.42 13.93 -30.69
C ARG A 38 9.87 13.63 -32.11
N GLU A 39 10.48 12.46 -32.31
CA GLU A 39 10.91 11.98 -33.62
C GLU A 39 9.79 11.94 -34.67
N ASN A 40 8.54 11.69 -34.25
CA ASN A 40 7.37 11.72 -35.14
C ASN A 40 6.84 13.14 -35.42
N GLY A 41 7.61 14.19 -35.10
CA GLY A 41 7.23 15.59 -35.28
C GLY A 41 6.22 16.12 -34.26
N ARG A 42 5.67 15.28 -33.37
CA ARG A 42 4.69 15.73 -32.37
C ARG A 42 5.36 16.57 -31.30
N ARG A 43 4.80 17.76 -31.05
CA ARG A 43 5.18 18.61 -29.92
C ARG A 43 4.69 17.99 -28.61
N VAL A 44 5.53 18.07 -27.58
CA VAL A 44 5.22 17.60 -26.23
C VAL A 44 5.72 18.58 -25.18
N THR A 45 4.95 18.72 -24.11
CA THR A 45 5.37 19.42 -22.90
C THR A 45 5.49 18.39 -21.78
N LEU A 46 6.62 18.39 -21.09
CA LEU A 46 7.00 17.37 -20.13
C LEU A 46 7.60 18.02 -18.88
N ALA A 47 7.28 17.50 -17.70
CA ALA A 47 8.01 17.83 -16.48
C ALA A 47 9.46 17.32 -16.58
N LEU A 48 10.41 18.09 -16.03
CA LEU A 48 11.83 17.72 -16.04
C LEU A 48 12.11 16.34 -15.43
N GLU A 49 11.35 15.95 -14.39
CA GLU A 49 11.49 14.67 -13.69
C GLU A 49 11.34 13.44 -14.61
N ARG A 50 10.73 13.62 -15.78
CA ARG A 50 10.56 12.56 -16.77
C ARG A 50 11.80 12.33 -17.63
N VAL A 51 12.78 13.22 -17.56
CA VAL A 51 14.05 13.11 -18.30
C VAL A 51 14.95 12.10 -17.60
N GLY A 52 15.25 10.99 -18.30
CA GLY A 52 16.13 9.94 -17.81
C GLY A 52 17.57 10.06 -18.30
N SER A 53 17.80 10.74 -19.43
CA SER A 53 19.13 11.01 -19.98
C SER A 53 19.17 12.34 -20.73
N VAL A 54 20.33 12.99 -20.71
CA VAL A 54 20.60 14.23 -21.45
C VAL A 54 21.84 13.99 -22.31
N TYR A 55 21.82 14.40 -23.57
CA TYR A 55 22.97 14.29 -24.47
C TYR A 55 23.67 15.64 -24.58
N GLU A 56 25.00 15.61 -24.64
CA GLU A 56 25.87 16.79 -24.52
C GLU A 56 25.69 17.78 -25.68
N GLU A 57 25.51 17.25 -26.90
CA GLU A 57 25.51 18.02 -28.13
C GLU A 57 24.29 18.94 -28.25
N THR A 58 24.55 20.19 -28.66
CA THR A 58 23.51 21.19 -28.91
C THR A 58 23.42 21.47 -30.39
N HIS A 59 22.20 21.42 -30.92
CA HIS A 59 21.91 21.55 -32.34
C HIS A 59 21.04 22.80 -32.61
N PRO A 60 21.14 23.42 -33.80
CA PRO A 60 20.26 24.50 -34.21
C PRO A 60 18.77 24.10 -34.14
N LEU A 61 17.90 25.05 -33.80
CA LEU A 61 16.44 24.85 -33.75
C LEU A 61 15.81 24.85 -35.17
N ALA A 62 16.33 24.00 -36.05
CA ALA A 62 15.86 23.82 -37.42
C ALA A 62 15.45 22.36 -37.66
N GLU A 63 14.48 22.14 -38.55
CA GLU A 63 13.91 20.81 -38.79
C GLU A 63 14.95 19.78 -39.27
N GLY A 64 15.83 20.16 -40.20
CA GLY A 64 16.91 19.26 -40.67
C GLY A 64 17.97 18.95 -39.61
N ALA A 65 18.20 19.86 -38.66
CA ALA A 65 19.16 19.65 -37.57
C ALA A 65 18.59 18.72 -36.48
N ARG A 66 17.27 18.76 -36.26
CA ARG A 66 16.55 17.88 -35.34
C ARG A 66 16.66 16.42 -35.75
N ASP A 67 16.38 16.12 -37.01
CA ASP A 67 16.35 14.72 -37.48
C ASP A 67 17.77 14.12 -37.46
N ALA A 68 18.79 14.90 -37.83
CA ALA A 68 20.19 14.52 -37.68
C ALA A 68 20.60 14.29 -36.21
N ALA A 69 20.08 15.08 -35.28
CA ALA A 69 20.35 14.92 -33.85
C ALA A 69 19.80 13.59 -33.30
N PHE A 70 18.59 13.21 -33.70
CA PHE A 70 18.01 11.91 -33.31
C PHE A 70 18.80 10.73 -33.87
N GLU A 71 19.19 10.78 -35.14
CA GLU A 71 19.97 9.71 -35.76
C GLU A 71 21.33 9.53 -35.11
N ARG A 72 22.01 10.61 -34.70
CA ARG A 72 23.28 10.52 -33.95
C ARG A 72 23.12 9.79 -32.62
N VAL A 73 22.06 10.08 -31.88
CA VAL A 73 21.78 9.39 -30.61
C VAL A 73 21.50 7.90 -30.84
N ARG A 74 20.74 7.54 -31.88
CA ARG A 74 20.46 6.14 -32.21
C ARG A 74 21.70 5.38 -32.70
N ALA A 75 22.54 6.03 -33.49
CA ALA A 75 23.80 5.47 -33.98
C ALA A 75 24.85 5.31 -32.87
N GLY A 76 24.55 5.75 -31.63
CA GLY A 76 25.48 5.72 -30.51
C GLY A 76 26.63 6.73 -30.64
N ALA A 77 26.49 7.70 -31.55
CA ALA A 77 27.49 8.73 -31.83
C ALA A 77 27.30 10.01 -30.98
N ALA A 78 26.34 10.01 -30.05
CA ALA A 78 26.07 11.11 -29.13
C ALA A 78 26.55 10.79 -27.72
N THR A 79 27.16 11.76 -27.05
CA THR A 79 27.72 11.57 -25.69
C THR A 79 26.64 11.80 -24.63
N PRO A 80 26.29 10.78 -23.80
CA PRO A 80 25.35 10.98 -22.70
C PRO A 80 26.03 11.70 -21.54
N LEU A 81 25.44 12.80 -21.07
CA LEU A 81 25.86 13.47 -19.85
C LEU A 81 25.51 12.60 -18.64
N ARG A 82 26.50 12.37 -17.78
CA ARG A 82 26.30 11.65 -16.53
C ARG A 82 25.75 12.60 -15.48
N GLU A 83 24.58 12.25 -14.96
CA GLU A 83 24.02 12.90 -13.76
C GLU A 83 24.93 12.58 -12.56
N PRO A 84 25.43 13.58 -11.82
CA PRO A 84 26.14 13.36 -10.58
C PRO A 84 25.15 12.83 -9.52
N ARG A 85 25.03 11.51 -9.40
CA ARG A 85 24.19 10.87 -8.38
C ARG A 85 25.00 10.62 -7.12
N LEU A 86 24.47 11.04 -5.97
CA LEU A 86 25.07 10.78 -4.64
C LEU A 86 25.32 9.28 -4.38
N ARG A 87 24.50 8.39 -4.94
CA ARG A 87 24.69 6.93 -4.90
C ARG A 87 25.93 6.45 -5.67
N ASP A 88 26.27 7.12 -6.76
CA ASP A 88 27.42 6.77 -7.59
C ASP A 88 28.73 7.37 -7.02
N ALA A 89 28.62 8.19 -5.97
CA ALA A 89 29.71 8.67 -5.12
C ALA A 89 30.03 7.73 -3.95
N ARG A 90 29.82 6.40 -4.11
CA ARG A 90 30.60 5.42 -3.32
C ARG A 90 31.98 5.27 -3.93
N ALA A 91 32.67 6.41 -3.99
CA ALA A 91 34.09 6.51 -4.19
C ALA A 91 34.79 5.71 -3.06
N PRO A 92 35.88 4.98 -3.32
CA PRO A 92 36.80 4.55 -2.25
C PRO A 92 37.11 5.78 -1.37
N ALA A 93 37.32 5.61 -0.06
CA ALA A 93 37.54 6.73 0.85
C ALA A 93 38.60 7.74 0.36
N GLU A 94 39.57 7.27 -0.43
CA GLU A 94 40.60 8.05 -1.12
C GLU A 94 40.05 9.07 -2.14
N GLU A 95 39.01 8.73 -2.92
CA GLU A 95 38.40 9.64 -3.89
C GLU A 95 37.58 10.75 -3.21
N SER A 96 36.91 10.45 -2.10
CA SER A 96 36.20 11.46 -1.29
C SER A 96 37.18 12.44 -0.62
N VAL A 97 38.30 11.93 -0.11
CA VAL A 97 39.38 12.76 0.45
C VAL A 97 40.04 13.62 -0.62
N ALA A 98 40.28 13.07 -1.82
CA ALA A 98 40.79 13.83 -2.95
C ALA A 98 39.83 14.97 -3.36
N LEU A 99 38.54 14.68 -3.47
CA LEU A 99 37.53 15.69 -3.79
C LEU A 99 37.47 16.82 -2.75
N ILE A 100 37.55 16.48 -1.45
CA ILE A 100 37.58 17.46 -0.36
C ILE A 100 38.85 18.31 -0.45
N ASN A 101 40.00 17.71 -0.71
CA ASN A 101 41.27 18.42 -0.86
C ASN A 101 41.26 19.36 -2.07
N ASP A 102 40.73 18.91 -3.21
CA ASP A 102 40.59 19.72 -4.43
C ASP A 102 39.65 20.92 -4.20
N LEU A 103 38.54 20.71 -3.47
CA LEU A 103 37.64 21.78 -3.07
C LEU A 103 38.30 22.78 -2.13
N ILE A 104 39.06 22.31 -1.14
CA ILE A 104 39.85 23.18 -0.25
C ILE A 104 40.82 24.00 -1.07
N GLU A 105 41.58 23.38 -1.98
CA GLU A 105 42.56 24.07 -2.82
C GLU A 105 41.91 25.10 -3.74
N SER A 106 40.77 24.75 -4.35
CA SER A 106 39.97 25.67 -5.18
C SER A 106 39.42 26.86 -4.39
N LEU A 107 39.07 26.69 -3.12
CA LEU A 107 38.49 27.76 -2.28
C LEU A 107 39.56 28.62 -1.59
N SER A 108 40.75 28.07 -1.36
CA SER A 108 41.82 28.72 -0.59
C SER A 108 42.65 29.74 -1.39
N GLY A 109 42.60 29.70 -2.73
CA GLY A 109 43.48 30.51 -3.59
C GLY A 109 44.99 30.32 -3.30
N GLN A 110 45.86 31.13 -3.92
CA GLN A 110 47.32 31.06 -3.71
C GLN A 110 47.83 31.74 -2.42
N GLY A 111 46.96 32.20 -1.53
CA GLY A 111 47.37 32.96 -0.35
C GLY A 111 46.73 32.46 0.94
N GLY A 112 47.54 31.87 1.83
CA GLY A 112 47.41 31.82 3.31
C GLY A 112 46.11 31.35 3.99
N GLU A 113 44.98 31.26 3.29
CA GLU A 113 43.65 31.04 3.83
C GLU A 113 43.30 29.56 3.96
N ARG A 114 44.17 28.67 3.45
CA ARG A 114 44.00 27.21 3.51
C ARG A 114 43.70 26.70 4.91
N ALA A 115 44.46 27.14 5.92
CA ALA A 115 44.23 26.71 7.30
C ALA A 115 42.89 27.20 7.87
N ARG A 116 42.33 28.31 7.36
CA ARG A 116 41.01 28.81 7.74
C ARG A 116 39.92 27.99 7.05
N CYS A 117 40.08 27.66 5.77
CA CYS A 117 39.17 26.79 5.02
C CYS A 117 39.14 25.37 5.59
N GLU A 118 40.29 24.79 5.92
CA GLU A 118 40.41 23.49 6.58
C GLU A 118 39.68 23.49 7.94
N ARG A 119 39.92 24.49 8.80
CA ARG A 119 39.22 24.60 10.09
C ARG A 119 37.70 24.76 9.93
N ALA A 120 37.25 25.54 8.95
CA ALA A 120 35.82 25.69 8.70
C ALA A 120 35.19 24.39 8.21
N LEU A 121 35.86 23.68 7.29
CA LEU A 121 35.37 22.43 6.71
C LEU A 121 35.33 21.30 7.75
N TRP A 122 36.36 21.16 8.58
CA TRP A 122 36.36 20.19 9.67
C TRP A 122 35.39 20.59 10.80
N GLY A 123 35.18 21.88 11.03
CA GLY A 123 34.22 22.38 12.03
C GLY A 123 32.77 22.05 11.70
N VAL A 124 32.41 21.93 10.42
CA VAL A 124 31.04 21.57 9.98
C VAL A 124 30.85 20.07 9.78
N LEU A 125 31.90 19.24 9.94
CA LEU A 125 31.81 17.80 9.68
C LEU A 125 30.83 17.13 10.65
N GLU A 126 30.92 17.43 11.94
CA GLU A 126 30.03 16.85 12.97
C GLU A 126 28.56 17.21 12.70
N GLU A 127 28.31 18.44 12.22
CA GLU A 127 26.99 18.94 11.84
C GLU A 127 26.48 18.23 10.58
N ALA A 128 27.34 18.05 9.57
CA ALA A 128 27.02 17.32 8.35
C ALA A 128 26.71 15.83 8.62
N GLU A 129 27.50 15.15 9.47
CA GLU A 129 27.23 13.78 9.91
C GLU A 129 25.93 13.67 10.69
N THR A 130 25.61 14.69 11.50
CA THR A 130 24.35 14.75 12.25
C THR A 130 23.17 14.94 11.31
N PHE A 131 23.28 15.83 10.33
CA PHE A 131 22.27 16.05 9.31
C PHE A 131 22.02 14.78 8.49
N GLU A 132 23.07 14.10 8.02
CA GLU A 132 22.93 12.85 7.27
C GLU A 132 22.26 11.75 8.11
N ARG A 133 22.62 11.63 9.39
CA ARG A 133 21.94 10.69 10.30
C ARG A 133 20.47 11.04 10.49
N MET A 134 20.12 12.32 10.60
CA MET A 134 18.73 12.77 10.72
C MET A 134 17.94 12.48 9.45
N GLU A 135 18.50 12.77 8.26
CA GLU A 135 17.86 12.44 6.98
C GLU A 135 17.61 10.94 6.84
N ARG A 136 18.61 10.10 7.15
CA ARG A 136 18.44 8.64 7.15
C ARG A 136 17.34 8.18 8.11
N ARG A 137 17.24 8.82 9.28
CA ARG A 137 16.18 8.51 10.25
C ARG A 137 14.80 8.95 9.77
N ILE A 138 14.67 10.12 9.14
CA ILE A 138 13.41 10.60 8.57
C ILE A 138 12.93 9.63 7.48
N GLU A 139 13.83 9.23 6.58
CA GLU A 139 13.49 8.30 5.51
C GLU A 139 13.09 6.92 6.05
N ALA A 140 13.77 6.44 7.10
CA ALA A 140 13.40 5.21 7.78
C ALA A 140 11.97 5.30 8.38
N VAL A 141 11.67 6.37 9.14
CA VAL A 141 10.32 6.56 9.71
C VAL A 141 9.26 6.68 8.63
N ARG A 142 9.57 7.37 7.52
CA ARG A 142 8.66 7.50 6.39
C ARG A 142 8.34 6.14 5.78
N GLY A 143 9.35 5.33 5.49
CA GLY A 143 9.17 4.00 4.90
C GLY A 143 8.52 3.00 5.85
N GLU A 144 8.88 3.01 7.14
CA GLU A 144 8.41 2.02 8.12
C GLU A 144 7.02 2.33 8.68
N VAL A 145 6.66 3.60 8.82
CA VAL A 145 5.43 4.02 9.52
C VAL A 145 4.46 4.71 8.59
N TRP A 146 4.92 5.75 7.87
CA TRP A 146 4.01 6.57 7.07
C TRP A 146 3.49 5.84 5.84
N GLU A 147 4.35 5.22 5.04
CA GLU A 147 3.91 4.52 3.83
C GLU A 147 2.91 3.39 4.12
N PRO A 148 3.11 2.49 5.11
CA PRO A 148 2.13 1.44 5.41
C PRO A 148 0.80 1.99 5.94
N PHE A 149 0.82 3.13 6.65
CA PHE A 149 -0.38 3.83 7.08
C PHE A 149 -1.12 4.43 5.87
N GLU A 150 -0.41 5.18 5.03
CA GLU A 150 -0.96 5.84 3.84
C GLU A 150 -1.61 4.83 2.89
N ARG A 151 -0.97 3.69 2.63
CA ARG A 151 -1.53 2.62 1.79
C ARG A 151 -2.87 2.12 2.35
N ARG A 152 -2.96 1.87 3.66
CA ARG A 152 -4.21 1.42 4.32
C ARG A 152 -5.28 2.52 4.31
N ALA A 153 -4.88 3.76 4.57
CA ALA A 153 -5.77 4.91 4.53
C ALA A 153 -6.37 5.11 3.14
N ARG A 154 -5.60 4.87 2.07
CA ARG A 154 -6.09 4.89 0.67
C ARG A 154 -7.07 3.75 0.35
N VAL A 155 -6.95 2.59 1.00
CA VAL A 155 -7.98 1.54 0.90
C VAL A 155 -9.27 2.01 1.58
N LEU A 156 -9.18 2.57 2.79
CA LEU A 156 -10.35 3.08 3.51
C LEU A 156 -11.01 4.27 2.79
N GLU A 157 -10.23 5.14 2.15
CA GLU A 157 -10.71 6.19 1.23
C GLU A 157 -11.55 5.60 0.10
N HIS A 158 -11.04 4.55 -0.55
CA HIS A 158 -11.71 3.93 -1.69
C HIS A 158 -13.10 3.39 -1.33
N PHE A 159 -13.23 2.80 -0.13
CA PHE A 159 -14.50 2.29 0.39
C PHE A 159 -15.36 3.36 1.10
N GLY A 160 -14.87 4.60 1.20
CA GLY A 160 -15.61 5.71 1.79
C GLY A 160 -15.68 5.68 3.32
N TYR A 161 -14.77 4.97 4.00
CA TYR A 161 -14.63 4.97 5.45
C TYR A 161 -13.74 6.11 5.96
N LEU A 162 -12.89 6.63 5.10
CA LEU A 162 -12.00 7.76 5.39
C LEU A 162 -12.12 8.80 4.28
N ASP A 163 -12.00 10.08 4.65
CA ASP A 163 -11.60 11.15 3.74
C ASP A 163 -10.15 11.50 4.10
N PHE A 164 -9.22 10.85 3.41
CA PHE A 164 -7.78 10.93 3.53
C PHE A 164 -7.27 12.34 3.21
N PHE A 165 -7.85 13.00 2.21
CA PHE A 165 -7.42 14.35 1.82
C PHE A 165 -7.91 15.43 2.78
N ALA A 166 -9.10 15.24 3.38
CA ALA A 166 -9.62 16.13 4.42
C ALA A 166 -9.22 15.71 5.84
N GLU A 167 -8.47 14.61 6.00
CA GLU A 167 -8.03 14.02 7.27
C GLU A 167 -9.20 13.74 8.24
N ARG A 168 -10.30 13.18 7.73
CA ARG A 168 -11.54 12.98 8.50
C ARG A 168 -12.07 11.56 8.36
N VAL A 169 -12.58 11.02 9.47
CA VAL A 169 -13.36 9.78 9.47
C VAL A 169 -14.78 10.09 8.99
N THR A 170 -15.27 9.33 8.00
CA THR A 170 -16.63 9.50 7.47
C THR A 170 -17.67 8.96 8.45
N GLU A 171 -18.96 9.17 8.17
CA GLU A 171 -20.02 8.53 8.94
C GLU A 171 -19.92 7.00 8.90
N SER A 172 -19.62 6.46 7.72
CA SER A 172 -19.40 5.03 7.57
C SER A 172 -18.16 4.55 8.34
N GLY A 173 -17.10 5.36 8.35
CA GLY A 173 -15.87 5.04 9.08
C GLY A 173 -16.07 4.97 10.59
N ARG A 174 -16.99 5.77 11.15
CA ARG A 174 -17.24 5.78 12.60
C ARG A 174 -17.77 4.44 13.09
N TRP A 175 -18.82 3.91 12.46
CA TRP A 175 -19.36 2.62 12.88
C TRP A 175 -18.42 1.45 12.52
N LEU A 176 -17.64 1.57 11.43
CA LEU A 176 -16.63 0.56 11.11
C LEU A 176 -15.54 0.51 12.20
N ALA A 177 -15.12 1.66 12.73
CA ALA A 177 -14.13 1.75 13.79
C ALA A 177 -14.62 1.15 15.13
N ASP A 178 -15.94 1.04 15.33
CA ASP A 178 -16.52 0.39 16.50
C ASP A 178 -16.42 -1.14 16.43
N LEU A 179 -16.19 -1.72 15.23
CA LEU A 179 -15.99 -3.16 15.04
C LEU A 179 -14.55 -3.56 15.41
N ARG A 180 -14.39 -4.19 16.58
CA ARG A 180 -13.11 -4.73 17.08
C ARG A 180 -12.90 -6.18 16.63
N LEU A 181 -13.00 -6.38 15.33
CA LEU A 181 -12.86 -7.67 14.67
C LEU A 181 -11.44 -7.83 14.12
N ASP A 182 -11.04 -9.06 13.81
CA ASP A 182 -9.74 -9.33 13.19
C ASP A 182 -9.68 -8.81 11.74
N ARG A 183 -10.82 -8.84 11.05
CA ARG A 183 -10.98 -8.44 9.65
C ARG A 183 -12.12 -7.43 9.51
N PRO A 184 -12.00 -6.23 10.11
CA PRO A 184 -13.11 -5.30 10.24
C PRO A 184 -13.58 -4.76 8.89
N LEU A 185 -12.68 -4.52 7.93
CA LEU A 185 -13.05 -4.05 6.59
C LEU A 185 -13.94 -5.05 5.84
N LEU A 186 -13.59 -6.35 5.87
CA LEU A 186 -14.38 -7.39 5.23
C LEU A 186 -15.76 -7.57 5.88
N ALA A 187 -15.81 -7.58 7.22
CA ALA A 187 -17.07 -7.61 7.95
C ALA A 187 -17.91 -6.37 7.64
N GLY A 188 -17.28 -5.20 7.64
CA GLY A 188 -17.88 -3.91 7.32
C GLY A 188 -18.50 -3.89 5.93
N GLU A 189 -17.76 -4.28 4.90
CA GLU A 189 -18.27 -4.35 3.53
C GLU A 189 -19.43 -5.36 3.39
N ALA A 190 -19.38 -6.50 4.10
CA ALA A 190 -20.50 -7.45 4.13
C ALA A 190 -21.76 -6.84 4.77
N ILE A 191 -21.60 -6.05 5.83
CA ILE A 191 -22.71 -5.36 6.51
C ILE A 191 -23.24 -4.23 5.62
N ALA A 192 -22.37 -3.37 5.11
CA ALA A 192 -22.71 -2.20 4.28
C ALA A 192 -23.43 -2.60 2.99
N ARG A 193 -23.05 -3.73 2.37
CA ARG A 193 -23.70 -4.28 1.17
C ARG A 193 -24.96 -5.10 1.47
N GLY A 194 -25.43 -5.10 2.72
CA GLY A 194 -26.65 -5.77 3.15
C GLY A 194 -26.58 -7.30 3.18
N LEU A 195 -25.39 -7.90 3.10
CA LEU A 195 -25.26 -9.35 3.13
C LEU A 195 -25.73 -9.91 4.47
N PHE A 196 -25.26 -9.36 5.59
CA PHE A 196 -25.67 -9.82 6.93
C PHE A 196 -27.19 -9.74 7.15
N ALA A 197 -27.81 -8.63 6.73
CA ALA A 197 -29.26 -8.44 6.87
C ALA A 197 -30.09 -9.44 6.04
N SER A 198 -29.49 -10.05 5.00
CA SER A 198 -30.14 -11.05 4.15
C SER A 198 -30.09 -12.48 4.70
N LEU A 199 -29.35 -12.72 5.80
CA LEU A 199 -29.10 -14.05 6.34
C LEU A 199 -30.03 -14.37 7.52
N ASP A 200 -30.27 -15.66 7.72
CA ASP A 200 -30.78 -16.18 8.98
C ASP A 200 -29.64 -16.43 9.99
N ALA A 201 -30.00 -16.67 11.25
CA ALA A 201 -29.02 -16.80 12.33
C ALA A 201 -27.93 -17.87 12.07
N PRO A 202 -28.25 -19.09 11.58
CA PRO A 202 -27.23 -20.08 11.26
C PRO A 202 -26.24 -19.63 10.17
N ARG A 203 -26.72 -18.98 9.10
CA ARG A 203 -25.84 -18.54 8.01
C ARG A 203 -25.03 -17.29 8.38
N ALA A 204 -25.58 -16.40 9.19
CA ALA A 204 -24.82 -15.28 9.75
C ALA A 204 -23.69 -15.77 10.67
N ALA A 205 -23.96 -16.80 11.48
CA ALA A 205 -22.93 -17.44 12.30
C ALA A 205 -21.87 -18.13 11.44
N ALA A 206 -22.28 -18.85 10.40
CA ALA A 206 -21.38 -19.48 9.44
C ALA A 206 -20.45 -18.47 8.77
N LEU A 207 -21.00 -17.36 8.27
CA LEU A 207 -20.22 -16.30 7.64
C LEU A 207 -19.22 -15.69 8.62
N MET A 208 -19.64 -15.39 9.85
CA MET A 208 -18.74 -14.83 10.85
C MET A 208 -17.64 -15.82 11.26
N ALA A 209 -17.96 -17.11 11.41
CA ALA A 209 -16.97 -18.14 11.70
C ALA A 209 -15.94 -18.27 10.57
N ALA A 210 -16.40 -18.26 9.31
CA ALA A 210 -15.52 -18.30 8.15
C ALA A 210 -14.54 -17.12 8.12
N LEU A 211 -15.01 -15.94 8.56
CA LEU A 211 -14.22 -14.73 8.62
C LEU A 211 -13.28 -14.67 9.83
N ALA A 212 -13.70 -15.17 10.99
CA ALA A 212 -12.94 -15.07 12.24
C ALA A 212 -11.94 -16.23 12.42
N ALA A 213 -12.16 -17.38 11.78
CA ALA A 213 -11.25 -18.52 11.91
C ALA A 213 -9.96 -18.34 11.10
N ASP A 214 -8.90 -19.01 11.58
CA ASP A 214 -7.63 -19.10 10.85
C ASP A 214 -7.83 -19.91 9.57
N ALA A 215 -7.33 -19.40 8.43
CA ALA A 215 -7.61 -19.96 7.11
C ALA A 215 -7.13 -21.41 6.94
N GLU A 216 -6.00 -21.75 7.57
CA GLU A 216 -5.35 -23.06 7.45
C GLU A 216 -5.88 -24.10 8.46
N ARG A 217 -6.74 -23.70 9.41
CA ARG A 217 -7.21 -24.60 10.46
C ARG A 217 -8.39 -25.44 9.95
N ASP A 218 -8.31 -26.75 10.12
CA ASP A 218 -9.42 -27.65 9.77
C ASP A 218 -10.36 -27.86 10.96
N TYR A 219 -11.66 -27.61 10.73
CA TYR A 219 -12.74 -27.84 11.69
C TYR A 219 -13.70 -28.94 11.25
N GLY A 220 -13.31 -29.78 10.28
CA GLY A 220 -14.03 -30.96 9.82
C GLY A 220 -14.71 -30.79 8.45
N GLU A 221 -15.21 -31.91 7.92
CA GLU A 221 -15.73 -32.03 6.55
C GLU A 221 -17.27 -31.97 6.48
N LEU A 222 -17.89 -31.09 7.28
CA LEU A 222 -19.35 -30.94 7.26
C LEU A 222 -19.83 -30.32 5.95
N GLU A 223 -20.89 -30.89 5.37
CA GLU A 223 -21.51 -30.35 4.15
C GLU A 223 -22.22 -29.01 4.41
N LEU A 224 -21.97 -28.07 3.50
CA LEU A 224 -22.63 -26.77 3.38
C LEU A 224 -23.96 -26.94 2.63
N ASP A 225 -25.03 -26.32 3.11
CA ASP A 225 -26.28 -26.25 2.34
C ASP A 225 -26.19 -25.22 1.19
N ASP A 226 -27.01 -25.38 0.15
CA ASP A 226 -26.99 -24.52 -1.05
C ASP A 226 -27.15 -23.03 -0.73
N ALA A 227 -27.96 -22.70 0.28
CA ALA A 227 -28.20 -21.32 0.66
C ALA A 227 -26.98 -20.70 1.36
N LEU A 228 -26.24 -21.48 2.14
CA LEU A 228 -24.97 -21.10 2.74
C LEU A 228 -23.87 -20.98 1.69
N VAL A 229 -23.76 -21.93 0.75
CA VAL A 229 -22.85 -21.82 -0.40
C VAL A 229 -23.13 -20.53 -1.17
N GLY A 230 -24.41 -20.24 -1.44
CA GLY A 230 -24.82 -18.99 -2.07
C GLY A 230 -24.44 -17.75 -1.27
N ALA A 231 -24.54 -17.78 0.06
CA ALA A 231 -24.12 -16.67 0.92
C ALA A 231 -22.60 -16.46 0.92
N LEU A 232 -21.82 -17.54 1.04
CA LEU A 232 -20.35 -17.49 0.99
C LEU A 232 -19.85 -17.03 -0.39
N ALA A 233 -20.49 -17.43 -1.48
CA ALA A 233 -20.17 -16.92 -2.82
C ALA A 233 -20.49 -15.43 -2.99
N ARG A 234 -21.53 -14.91 -2.31
CA ARG A 234 -21.76 -13.45 -2.26
C ARG A 234 -20.66 -12.75 -1.48
N PHE A 235 -20.24 -13.32 -0.36
CA PHE A 235 -19.14 -12.78 0.44
C PHE A 235 -17.80 -12.81 -0.30
N ASP A 236 -17.50 -13.89 -1.02
CA ASP A 236 -16.25 -14.05 -1.76
C ASP A 236 -16.07 -12.96 -2.83
N ARG A 237 -17.15 -12.53 -3.48
CA ARG A 237 -17.14 -11.35 -4.36
C ARG A 237 -16.78 -10.07 -3.62
N ILE A 238 -17.25 -9.90 -2.38
CA ILE A 238 -16.88 -8.76 -1.54
C ILE A 238 -15.40 -8.82 -1.17
N ALA A 239 -14.92 -9.99 -0.77
CA ALA A 239 -13.52 -10.21 -0.44
C ALA A 239 -12.60 -9.94 -1.64
N TYR A 240 -13.00 -10.39 -2.84
CA TYR A 240 -12.30 -10.11 -4.08
C TYR A 240 -12.20 -8.61 -4.39
N ASP A 241 -13.29 -7.86 -4.20
CA ASP A 241 -13.29 -6.41 -4.42
C ASP A 241 -12.32 -5.71 -3.45
N VAL A 242 -12.32 -6.11 -2.16
CA VAL A 242 -11.39 -5.60 -1.15
C VAL A 242 -9.95 -5.92 -1.50
N ALA A 243 -9.65 -7.19 -1.80
CA ALA A 243 -8.33 -7.64 -2.19
C ALA A 243 -7.82 -6.91 -3.44
N SER A 244 -8.69 -6.65 -4.42
CA SER A 244 -8.34 -5.88 -5.62
C SER A 244 -7.86 -4.46 -5.31
N VAL A 245 -8.45 -3.83 -4.30
CA VAL A 245 -8.06 -2.47 -3.86
C VAL A 245 -6.77 -2.53 -3.04
N GLU A 246 -6.64 -3.50 -2.14
CA GLU A 246 -5.44 -3.73 -1.32
C GLU A 246 -4.22 -3.98 -2.21
N TRP A 247 -4.34 -4.84 -3.22
CA TRP A 247 -3.29 -5.09 -4.21
C TRP A 247 -2.84 -3.83 -4.94
N ARG A 248 -3.78 -2.93 -5.28
CA ARG A 248 -3.43 -1.65 -5.94
C ARG A 248 -2.65 -0.71 -5.03
N GLN A 249 -2.65 -0.93 -3.72
CA GLN A 249 -1.90 -0.16 -2.73
C GLN A 249 -0.64 -0.89 -2.22
N ASP A 250 -0.23 -1.99 -2.89
CA ASP A 250 0.84 -2.90 -2.44
C ASP A 250 0.64 -3.41 -1.00
N LEU A 251 -0.60 -3.72 -0.63
CA LEU A 251 -0.93 -4.39 0.62
C LEU A 251 -1.18 -5.87 0.35
N GLU A 252 -0.71 -6.72 1.25
CA GLU A 252 -1.07 -8.14 1.26
C GLU A 252 -2.54 -8.27 1.69
N PRO A 253 -3.41 -8.85 0.83
CA PRO A 253 -4.82 -9.02 1.19
C PRO A 253 -5.03 -9.99 2.34
N ALA A 254 -6.23 -9.94 2.91
CA ALA A 254 -6.64 -10.93 3.90
C ALA A 254 -6.64 -12.36 3.29
N PRO A 255 -6.27 -13.38 4.09
CA PRO A 255 -6.34 -14.78 3.66
C PRO A 255 -7.77 -15.21 3.29
N GLU A 256 -7.88 -16.32 2.57
CA GLU A 256 -9.16 -16.95 2.23
C GLU A 256 -10.00 -17.27 3.49
N ILE A 257 -11.31 -17.30 3.32
CA ILE A 257 -12.25 -17.66 4.39
C ILE A 257 -12.21 -19.15 4.70
N ASN A 258 -12.54 -19.50 5.94
CA ASN A 258 -12.53 -20.89 6.37
C ASN A 258 -13.91 -21.56 6.18
N PHE A 259 -14.04 -22.38 5.15
CA PHE A 259 -15.28 -23.12 4.85
C PHE A 259 -15.65 -24.16 5.90
N SER A 260 -14.65 -24.84 6.50
CA SER A 260 -14.91 -25.84 7.54
C SER A 260 -15.47 -25.20 8.82
N ALA A 261 -14.95 -24.03 9.20
CA ALA A 261 -15.49 -23.24 10.30
C ALA A 261 -16.92 -22.76 9.99
N ALA A 262 -17.18 -22.35 8.76
CA ALA A 262 -18.51 -21.94 8.31
C ALA A 262 -19.54 -23.08 8.48
N ALA A 263 -19.23 -24.27 7.97
CA ALA A 263 -20.10 -25.43 8.05
C ALA A 263 -20.38 -25.82 9.51
N THR A 264 -19.32 -25.88 10.33
CA THR A 264 -19.39 -26.20 11.76
C THR A 264 -20.26 -25.22 12.52
N ALA A 265 -20.05 -23.91 12.35
CA ALA A 265 -20.84 -22.90 13.04
C ALA A 265 -22.29 -22.86 12.57
N ALA A 266 -22.56 -23.10 11.28
CA ALA A 266 -23.93 -23.23 10.77
C ALA A 266 -24.69 -24.36 11.46
N ARG A 267 -24.08 -25.56 11.55
CA ARG A 267 -24.69 -26.73 12.20
C ARG A 267 -24.89 -26.49 13.69
N TRP A 268 -23.90 -25.87 14.35
CA TRP A 268 -24.00 -25.52 15.76
C TRP A 268 -25.16 -24.55 16.04
N ALA A 269 -25.25 -23.45 15.28
CA ALA A 269 -26.32 -22.47 15.40
C ALA A 269 -27.71 -23.05 15.02
N ALA A 270 -27.75 -24.08 14.18
CA ALA A 270 -28.99 -24.79 13.84
C ALA A 270 -29.48 -25.76 14.93
N GLY A 271 -28.75 -25.90 16.05
CA GLY A 271 -29.23 -26.64 17.23
C GLY A 271 -28.74 -28.08 17.34
N ILE A 272 -27.72 -28.51 16.61
CA ILE A 272 -27.13 -29.85 16.79
C ILE A 272 -26.58 -30.04 18.22
N GLU A 273 -26.71 -31.24 18.79
CA GLU A 273 -26.10 -31.56 20.09
C GLU A 273 -24.58 -31.51 20.03
N TRP A 274 -23.92 -31.00 21.08
CA TRP A 274 -22.46 -30.79 21.10
C TRP A 274 -21.69 -32.08 20.82
N ALA A 275 -22.04 -33.16 21.51
CA ALA A 275 -21.41 -34.46 21.31
C ALA A 275 -21.61 -34.99 19.88
N ALA A 276 -22.72 -34.62 19.21
CA ALA A 276 -22.93 -34.99 17.81
C ALA A 276 -22.09 -34.12 16.86
N LEU A 277 -21.95 -32.82 17.14
CA LEU A 277 -21.07 -31.92 16.39
C LEU A 277 -19.62 -32.43 16.42
N VAL A 278 -19.06 -32.66 17.61
CA VAL A 278 -17.68 -33.15 17.80
C VAL A 278 -17.45 -34.47 17.05
N ARG A 279 -18.40 -35.41 17.12
CA ARG A 279 -18.30 -36.68 16.39
C ARG A 279 -18.33 -36.51 14.87
N GLN A 280 -19.14 -35.59 14.35
CA GLN A 280 -19.27 -35.38 12.91
C GLN A 280 -18.09 -34.61 12.33
N THR A 281 -17.58 -33.60 13.03
CA THR A 281 -16.42 -32.82 12.58
C THR A 281 -15.12 -33.60 12.73
N ARG A 282 -15.02 -34.48 13.73
CA ARG A 282 -13.76 -35.14 14.15
C ARG A 282 -12.64 -34.15 14.53
N ALA A 283 -12.99 -32.88 14.71
CA ALA A 283 -12.07 -31.84 15.14
C ALA A 283 -11.84 -31.93 16.65
N GLU A 284 -10.73 -31.37 17.10
CA GLU A 284 -10.43 -31.24 18.52
C GLU A 284 -11.50 -30.36 19.21
N GLU A 285 -12.07 -30.87 20.30
CA GLU A 285 -13.18 -30.23 21.00
C GLU A 285 -12.82 -28.81 21.48
N GLY A 286 -11.59 -28.62 21.95
CA GLY A 286 -11.08 -27.32 22.37
C GLY A 286 -10.92 -26.31 21.23
N ASP A 287 -10.66 -26.77 20.00
CA ASP A 287 -10.60 -25.89 18.83
C ASP A 287 -11.99 -25.44 18.40
N LEU A 288 -12.96 -26.36 18.39
CA LEU A 288 -14.36 -26.06 18.12
C LEU A 288 -14.88 -25.02 19.12
N PHE A 289 -14.61 -25.25 20.42
CA PHE A 289 -14.99 -24.32 21.48
C PHE A 289 -14.43 -22.92 21.21
N ARG A 290 -13.11 -22.78 21.02
CA ARG A 290 -12.46 -21.48 20.80
C ARG A 290 -12.98 -20.77 19.55
N MET A 291 -13.15 -21.50 18.46
CA MET A 291 -13.65 -20.95 17.20
C MET A 291 -15.09 -20.43 17.37
N LEU A 292 -15.97 -21.20 18.02
CA LEU A 292 -17.34 -20.80 18.25
C LEU A 292 -17.46 -19.65 19.26
N SER A 293 -16.65 -19.63 20.33
CA SER A 293 -16.60 -18.50 21.27
C SER A 293 -16.19 -17.20 20.56
N ARG A 294 -15.08 -17.21 19.80
CA ARG A 294 -14.61 -16.05 19.02
C ARG A 294 -15.65 -15.60 17.98
N THR A 295 -16.34 -16.55 17.35
CA THR A 295 -17.46 -16.26 16.43
C THR A 295 -18.60 -15.55 17.15
N GLY A 296 -19.01 -16.07 18.31
CA GLY A 296 -20.07 -15.47 19.12
C GLY A 296 -19.72 -14.06 19.61
N GLU A 297 -18.49 -13.85 20.08
CA GLU A 297 -17.98 -12.53 20.47
C GLU A 297 -17.98 -11.54 19.30
N SER A 298 -17.55 -11.99 18.12
CA SER A 298 -17.57 -11.19 16.89
C SER A 298 -18.99 -10.77 16.50
N LEU A 299 -19.96 -11.69 16.61
CA LEU A 299 -21.37 -11.41 16.38
C LEU A 299 -21.95 -10.44 17.41
N LEU A 300 -21.55 -10.53 18.68
CA LEU A 300 -21.95 -9.55 19.71
C LEU A 300 -21.45 -8.14 19.36
N GLN A 301 -20.25 -8.00 18.81
CA GLN A 301 -19.77 -6.70 18.34
C GLN A 301 -20.61 -6.15 17.19
N VAL A 302 -20.96 -6.99 16.20
CA VAL A 302 -21.87 -6.57 15.12
C VAL A 302 -23.27 -6.21 15.66
N SER A 303 -23.74 -6.90 16.70
CA SER A 303 -25.03 -6.59 17.34
C SER A 303 -25.08 -5.21 17.99
N ASN A 304 -23.93 -4.62 18.31
CA ASN A 304 -23.86 -3.27 18.87
C ASN A 304 -24.09 -2.19 17.81
N LEU A 305 -24.12 -2.51 16.51
CA LEU A 305 -24.39 -1.56 15.42
C LEU A 305 -25.87 -1.20 15.24
N HIS A 306 -26.68 -1.32 16.29
CA HIS A 306 -28.14 -1.09 16.26
C HIS A 306 -28.56 0.28 15.72
N ASP A 307 -27.76 1.33 15.94
CA ASP A 307 -28.05 2.69 15.46
C ASP A 307 -27.79 2.86 13.95
N SER A 308 -26.77 2.19 13.40
CA SER A 308 -26.37 2.35 12.00
C SER A 308 -26.92 1.25 11.08
N HIS A 309 -27.00 0.01 11.57
CA HIS A 309 -27.40 -1.18 10.81
C HIS A 309 -28.34 -2.07 11.62
N PRO A 310 -29.57 -1.61 11.94
CA PRO A 310 -30.48 -2.30 12.86
C PRO A 310 -30.81 -3.74 12.46
N GLU A 311 -31.03 -4.01 11.16
CA GLU A 311 -31.32 -5.38 10.69
C GLU A 311 -30.11 -6.32 10.79
N ALA A 312 -28.92 -5.85 10.43
CA ALA A 312 -27.70 -6.64 10.59
C ALA A 312 -27.41 -6.91 12.07
N ALA A 313 -27.59 -5.90 12.93
CA ALA A 313 -27.44 -6.02 14.37
C ALA A 313 -28.42 -7.05 14.97
N ARG A 314 -29.68 -7.03 14.53
CA ARG A 314 -30.70 -8.00 14.95
C ARG A 314 -30.34 -9.43 14.53
N VAL A 315 -29.93 -9.64 13.27
CA VAL A 315 -29.51 -10.95 12.79
C VAL A 315 -28.28 -11.43 13.55
N ALA A 316 -27.30 -10.56 13.78
CA ALA A 316 -26.09 -10.89 14.54
C ALA A 316 -26.40 -11.25 16.00
N ALA A 317 -27.34 -10.55 16.66
CA ALA A 317 -27.78 -10.89 18.01
C ALA A 317 -28.40 -12.30 18.08
N LEU A 318 -29.26 -12.65 17.11
CA LEU A 318 -29.87 -13.98 17.03
C LEU A 318 -28.82 -15.06 16.77
N ALA A 319 -27.86 -14.80 15.88
CA ALA A 319 -26.75 -15.69 15.60
C ALA A 319 -25.84 -15.88 16.83
N ALA A 320 -25.52 -14.79 17.54
CA ALA A 320 -24.72 -14.83 18.76
C ALA A 320 -25.40 -15.70 19.82
N ALA A 321 -26.71 -15.53 20.03
CA ALA A 321 -27.48 -16.35 20.97
C ALA A 321 -27.50 -17.84 20.58
N ALA A 322 -27.58 -18.14 19.28
CA ALA A 322 -27.56 -19.52 18.78
C ALA A 322 -26.19 -20.20 18.94
N ILE A 323 -25.10 -19.44 18.84
CA ILE A 323 -23.72 -19.92 18.99
C ILE A 323 -23.30 -20.00 20.46
N LEU A 324 -23.59 -18.97 21.25
CA LEU A 324 -23.20 -18.84 22.65
C LEU A 324 -24.18 -19.56 23.58
N ARG A 325 -24.36 -20.86 23.33
CA ARG A 325 -25.11 -21.79 24.20
C ARG A 325 -24.17 -22.86 24.75
N GLU A 326 -24.61 -23.59 25.77
CA GLU A 326 -23.84 -24.67 26.39
C GLU A 326 -23.36 -25.67 25.32
N PRO A 327 -22.06 -26.04 25.28
CA PRO A 327 -21.01 -25.72 26.26
C PRO A 327 -20.21 -24.44 25.98
N VAL A 328 -20.34 -23.83 24.78
CA VAL A 328 -19.53 -22.69 24.32
C VAL A 328 -19.62 -21.48 25.26
N ARG A 329 -20.79 -21.30 25.88
CA ARG A 329 -20.99 -20.34 26.98
C ARG A 329 -21.74 -21.05 28.10
N SER A 330 -21.11 -21.15 29.25
CA SER A 330 -21.76 -21.61 30.48
C SER A 330 -22.39 -20.41 31.19
N GLU A 331 -23.65 -20.55 31.62
CA GLU A 331 -24.35 -19.54 32.44
C GLU A 331 -23.74 -19.36 33.84
N ALA A 332 -22.65 -20.08 34.18
CA ALA A 332 -21.89 -19.92 35.41
C ALA A 332 -21.01 -18.64 35.39
N GLY A 333 -21.63 -17.46 35.37
CA GLY A 333 -20.89 -16.20 35.38
C GLY A 333 -21.77 -14.96 35.21
N ILE A 334 -22.80 -14.81 36.05
CA ILE A 334 -23.37 -13.52 36.42
C ILE A 334 -23.25 -13.37 37.93
#